data_AF-A0A317YKY7-F1
#
_entry.id   AF-A0A317YKY7-F1
#
_cell.length_a   1.000
_cell.length_b   1.000
_cell.length_c   1.000
_cell.angle_alpha   90.00
_cell.angle_beta   90.00
_cell.angle_gamma   90.00
#
_symmetry.space_group_name_H-M   'P 1'
#
loop_
_entity.id
_entity.type
_entity.pdbx_description
1 polymer ?
#
loop_
_entity_poly.entity_id
_entity_poly.type
_entity_poly.pdbx_seq_one_letter_code
_entity_poly.pdbx_strand_id
1 'polypeptide(L)' 'LPISDLHIKEKLNFSNKYYIQKIKDCLDILKKDKKGVDICFEDATRTSREKLKEYMEIISKYQVRTVTFADTVG' A
#
# COMPACT_ATOMS: atom_id res chain seq x y z
N LEU A 1 3.45 3.94 -0.28
CA LEU A 1 1.99 3.78 -0.46
C LEU A 1 1.31 4.42 0.75
N PRO A 2 0.73 5.63 0.63
CA PRO A 2 -0.11 6.20 1.69
C PRO A 2 -1.33 5.31 1.93
N ILE A 3 -1.46 4.77 3.13
CA ILE A 3 -2.55 3.82 3.46
C ILE A 3 -3.62 4.41 4.39
N SER A 4 -3.36 5.57 4.99
CA SER A 4 -4.34 6.26 5.83
C SER A 4 -5.44 6.91 4.99
N ASP A 5 -6.69 6.88 5.50
CA ASP A 5 -7.85 7.46 4.80
C ASP A 5 -7.67 8.96 4.55
N LEU A 6 -7.04 9.67 5.49
CA LEU A 6 -6.76 11.10 5.35
C LEU A 6 -5.90 11.37 4.12
N HIS A 7 -4.80 10.63 3.93
CA HIS A 7 -3.94 10.81 2.76
C HIS A 7 -4.64 10.41 1.46
N ILE A 8 -5.36 9.30 1.45
CA ILE A 8 -6.02 8.81 0.23
C ILE A 8 -7.13 9.76 -0.23
N LYS A 9 -7.92 10.28 0.72
CA LYS A 9 -9.05 11.15 0.42
C LYS A 9 -8.64 12.61 0.21
N GLU A 10 -7.86 13.18 1.13
CA GLU A 10 -7.57 14.61 1.11
C GLU A 10 -6.38 14.97 0.22
N LYS A 11 -5.33 14.13 0.20
CA LYS A 11 -4.10 14.41 -0.58
C LYS A 11 -4.19 13.89 -2.02
N LEU A 12 -4.76 12.70 -2.20
CA LEU A 12 -4.85 12.07 -3.53
C LEU A 12 -6.21 12.26 -4.21
N ASN A 13 -7.25 12.66 -3.46
CA ASN A 13 -8.63 12.78 -3.95
C ASN A 13 -9.12 11.50 -4.65
N PHE A 14 -8.74 10.34 -4.12
CA PHE A 14 -9.12 9.03 -4.66
C PHE A 14 -10.14 8.32 -3.77
N SER A 15 -11.02 7.55 -4.41
CA SER A 15 -11.79 6.55 -3.66
C SER A 15 -10.87 5.40 -3.26
N ASN A 16 -11.13 4.78 -2.09
CA ASN A 16 -10.36 3.61 -1.63
C ASN A 16 -10.33 2.48 -2.70
N LYS A 17 -11.45 2.24 -3.39
CA LYS A 17 -11.54 1.23 -4.47
C LYS A 17 -10.60 1.56 -5.64
N TYR A 18 -10.60 2.82 -6.09
CA TYR A 18 -9.71 3.26 -7.18
C TYR A 18 -8.24 3.16 -6.78
N TYR A 19 -7.92 3.54 -5.54
CA TYR A 19 -6.56 3.48 -5.03
C TYR A 19 -6.02 2.04 -4.92
N ILE A 20 -6.85 1.11 -4.43
CA ILE A 20 -6.51 -0.32 -4.40
C ILE A 20 -6.25 -0.86 -5.81
N GLN A 21 -7.05 -0.45 -6.80
CA GLN A 21 -6.83 -0.87 -8.19
C GLN A 21 -5.48 -0.37 -8.70
N LYS A 22 -5.13 0.89 -8.45
CA LYS A 22 -3.82 1.44 -8.81
C LYS A 22 -2.65 0.68 -8.19
N ILE A 23 -2.75 0.29 -6.92
CA ILE A 23 -1.72 -0.53 -6.26
C ILE A 23 -1.54 -1.87 -6.99
N LYS A 24 -2.65 -2.55 -7.31
CA LYS A 24 -2.62 -3.83 -8.04
C LYS A 24 -1.98 -3.67 -9.42
N ASP A 25 -2.38 -2.66 -10.18
CA ASP A 25 -1.82 -2.38 -11.51
C ASP A 25 -0.29 -2.19 -11.45
N CYS A 26 0.20 -1.44 -10.44
CA CYS A 26 1.64 -1.25 -10.23
C CYS A 26 2.35 -2.57 -9.90
N LEU A 27 1.79 -3.39 -8.99
CA LEU A 27 2.40 -4.66 -8.60
C LEU A 27 2.37 -5.69 -9.74
N ASP A 28 1.34 -5.68 -10.57
CA ASP A 28 1.23 -6.56 -11.76
C ASP A 28 2.28 -6.23 -12.82
N ILE A 29 2.62 -4.94 -12.99
CA ILE A 29 3.73 -4.53 -13.86
C ILE A 29 5.05 -5.09 -13.31
N LEU A 30 5.31 -4.90 -12.01
CA LEU A 30 6.55 -5.33 -11.36
C LEU A 30 6.71 -6.86 -11.35
N LYS A 31 5.62 -7.60 -11.33
CA LYS A 31 5.62 -9.07 -11.41
C LYS A 31 6.31 -9.59 -12.68
N LYS A 32 6.23 -8.85 -13.80
CA LYS A 32 6.84 -9.25 -15.08
C LYS A 32 8.37 -9.27 -15.01
N ASP A 33 8.96 -8.46 -14.14
CA ASP A 33 10.40 -8.25 -14.07
C ASP A 33 11.13 -9.28 -13.18
N LYS A 34 10.39 -10.18 -12.51
CA LYS A 34 10.91 -11.20 -11.57
C LYS A 34 11.84 -10.66 -10.47
N LYS A 35 11.72 -9.36 -10.15
CA LYS A 35 12.47 -8.72 -9.05
C LYS A 35 11.59 -8.70 -7.80
N GLY A 36 12.22 -8.89 -6.65
CA GLY A 36 11.55 -8.67 -5.36
C GLY A 36 11.15 -7.20 -5.22
N VAL A 37 9.95 -6.94 -4.73
CA VAL A 37 9.43 -5.59 -4.49
C VAL A 37 9.57 -5.25 -3.02
N ASP A 38 10.13 -4.09 -2.72
CA ASP A 38 10.10 -3.51 -1.37
C ASP A 38 8.94 -2.51 -1.30
N ILE A 39 8.09 -2.67 -0.30
CA ILE A 39 6.90 -1.83 -0.09
C ILE A 39 7.08 -1.03 1.18
N CYS A 40 6.84 0.28 1.10
CA CYS A 40 6.72 1.16 2.25
C CYS A 40 5.26 1.61 2.38
N PHE A 41 4.63 1.26 3.50
CA PHE A 41 3.34 1.81 3.91
C PHE A 41 3.58 3.11 4.66
N GLU A 42 3.30 4.21 3.96
CA GLU A 42 3.37 5.56 4.50
C GLU A 42 2.15 5.77 5.41
N ASP A 43 2.40 6.40 6.55
CA ASP A 43 1.40 6.73 7.54
C ASP A 43 0.71 5.52 8.20
N ALA A 44 1.49 4.46 8.39
CA ALA A 44 0.99 3.19 8.90
C ALA A 44 0.53 3.29 10.36
N THR A 45 1.18 4.13 11.17
CA THR A 45 0.86 4.34 12.59
C THR A 45 -0.51 5.01 12.80
N ARG A 46 -1.05 5.69 11.78
CA ARG A 46 -2.38 6.33 11.80
C ARG A 46 -3.44 5.58 10.98
N THR A 47 -3.14 4.36 10.54
CA THR A 47 -4.08 3.51 9.79
C THR A 47 -4.71 2.46 10.71
N SER A 48 -5.99 2.16 10.53
CA SER A 48 -6.65 1.09 11.31
C SER A 48 -6.03 -0.27 11.00
N ARG A 49 -6.06 -1.17 11.99
CA ARG A 49 -5.49 -2.52 11.86
C ARG A 49 -6.23 -3.34 10.80
N GLU A 50 -7.54 -3.16 10.70
CA GLU A 50 -8.40 -3.82 9.72
C GLU A 50 -7.97 -3.44 8.30
N LYS A 51 -7.77 -2.15 8.05
CA LYS A 51 -7.34 -1.65 6.75
C LYS A 51 -5.90 -2.05 6.43
N LEU A 52 -5.02 -2.06 7.44
CA LEU A 52 -3.66 -2.57 7.30
C LEU A 52 -3.67 -4.05 6.87
N LYS A 53 -4.54 -4.87 7.48
CA LYS A 53 -4.72 -6.28 7.13
C LYS A 53 -5.16 -6.43 5.67
N GLU A 54 -6.11 -5.63 5.19
CA GLU A 54 -6.53 -5.64 3.79
C GLU A 54 -5.35 -5.38 2.83
N TYR A 55 -4.51 -4.37 3.13
CA TYR A 55 -3.32 -4.12 2.31
C TYR A 55 -2.33 -5.28 2.36
N MET A 56 -2.09 -5.86 3.54
CA MET A 56 -1.23 -7.04 3.71
C MET A 56 -1.74 -8.24 2.88
N GLU A 57 -3.05 -8.49 2.87
CA GLU A 57 -3.67 -9.55 2.07
C GLU A 57 -3.57 -9.31 0.56
N ILE A 58 -3.56 -8.05 0.12
CA ILE A 58 -3.33 -7.70 -1.28
C ILE A 58 -1.87 -7.98 -1.65
N ILE A 59 -0.92 -7.43 -0.88
CA ILE A 59 0.50 -7.48 -1.24
C ILE A 59 1.11 -8.88 -1.07
N SER A 60 0.55 -9.74 -0.21
CA SER A 60 1.00 -11.12 -0.02
C SER A 60 0.87 -12.02 -1.25
N LYS A 61 0.06 -11.60 -2.23
CA LYS A 61 -0.12 -12.28 -3.53
C LYS A 61 1.01 -11.98 -4.52
N TYR A 62 1.95 -11.12 -4.14
CA TYR A 62 3.05 -10.65 -4.97
C TYR A 62 4.39 -11.01 -4.33
N GLN A 63 5.46 -10.96 -5.12
CA GLN A 63 6.82 -11.23 -4.66
C GLN A 63 7.39 -10.03 -3.88
N VAL A 64 6.79 -9.76 -2.72
CA VAL A 64 7.24 -8.70 -1.82
C VAL A 64 8.34 -9.26 -0.93
N ARG A 65 9.48 -8.56 -0.89
CA ARG A 65 10.63 -8.95 -0.08
C ARG A 65 10.58 -8.29 1.29
N THR A 66 10.30 -6.99 1.31
CA THR A 66 10.30 -6.19 2.54
C THR A 66 9.04 -5.34 2.60
N VAL A 67 8.46 -5.26 3.80
CA VAL A 67 7.37 -4.33 4.11
C VAL A 67 7.85 -3.41 5.22
N THR A 68 7.85 -2.11 4.97
CA THR A 68 8.17 -1.07 5.95
C THR A 68 6.88 -0.41 6.40
N PHE A 69 6.67 -0.30 7.71
CA PHE A 69 5.60 0.50 8.31
C PHE A 69 6.21 1.82 8.76
N ALA A 70 5.94 2.89 8.02
CA ALA A 70 6.53 4.19 8.32
C ALA A 70 5.69 4.93 9.37
N ASP A 71 6.39 5.45 10.38
CA ASP A 71 5.86 6.47 11.27
C ASP A 71 6.12 7.86 10.66
N THR A 72 5.23 8.27 9.76
CA THR A 72 5.48 9.44 8.90
C THR A 72 5.51 10.77 9.67
N VAL A 73 4.89 10.83 10.86
CA VAL A 73 4.78 12.08 11.65
C VAL A 73 5.70 12.15 12.87
N GLY A 74 6.35 11.04 13.24
CA GLY A 74 7.32 10.98 14.33
C GLY A 74 6.75 10.47 15.65
#